data_AF-A0A6A9SVX8-F1
#
_entry.id   AF-A0A6A9SVX8-F1
#
_cell.length_a   1.000
_cell.length_b   1.000
_cell.length_c   1.000
_cell.angle_alpha   90.00
_cell.angle_beta   90.00
_cell.angle_gamma   90.00
#
_symmetry.space_group_name_H-M   'P 1'
#
loop_
_entity.id
_entity.type
_entity.pdbx_description
1 polymer ?
#
loop_
_entity_poly.entity_id
_entity_poly.type
_entity_poly.pdbx_seq_one_letter_code
_entity_poly.pdbx_strand_id
1 'polypeptide(L)'
;MRNFDHLFDGNLTSIGVDEGFSAYENTQFTRSFMYFAFAAAVAVALDVDDIYVPENGILSRFSSLESGWTTTRTVHPLFVKSLNRVFEELFPDRNIEITNPFLGYTKKDVVNSISNKENILFTRTCPHPRELSQKKDDVGHPYNCGECIPCLIRIIGLVNSKHQIQPDELLLDNNHFLKFNFSTVSAETVAHSEQGRQSSLSVFLLGLNTHLSFAYRIQTSTQKELVSSNPELLDPDIFELYERFSKEVFRTVEFFAAENQTLKDYVIEFLSLEDGELDSLT
;
A
#
# COMPACT_ATOMS: atom_id res chain seq x y z
N MET A 1 -19.47 -8.31 27.40
CA MET A 1 -20.33 -7.88 26.28
C MET A 1 -20.39 -6.36 26.35
N ARG A 2 -19.75 -5.65 25.42
CA ARG A 2 -19.83 -4.17 25.41
C ARG A 2 -21.16 -3.81 24.78
N ASN A 3 -22.04 -3.21 25.56
CA ASN A 3 -23.37 -2.82 25.13
C ASN A 3 -23.23 -1.53 24.29
N PHE A 4 -23.52 -1.65 23.00
CA PHE A 4 -23.48 -0.57 22.01
C PHE A 4 -24.89 -0.01 21.72
N ASP A 5 -25.91 -0.40 22.49
CA ASP A 5 -27.33 -0.06 22.26
C ASP A 5 -27.58 1.46 22.21
N HIS A 6 -26.69 2.26 22.83
CA HIS A 6 -26.73 3.72 22.82
C HIS A 6 -26.27 4.37 21.50
N LEU A 7 -25.70 3.60 20.56
CA LEU A 7 -25.26 4.09 19.24
C LEU A 7 -26.32 3.89 18.15
N PHE A 8 -27.46 3.29 18.47
CA PHE A 8 -28.41 2.75 17.49
C PHE A 8 -29.82 3.31 17.74
N ASP A 9 -30.16 4.44 17.11
CA ASP A 9 -31.53 4.96 17.07
C ASP A 9 -32.43 4.04 16.20
N GLY A 10 -33.70 3.89 16.60
CA GLY A 10 -34.62 2.78 16.30
C GLY A 10 -35.04 2.48 14.85
N ASN A 11 -34.30 2.92 13.82
CA ASN A 11 -34.46 2.48 12.44
C ASN A 11 -33.19 1.77 11.94
N LEU A 12 -32.82 0.66 12.60
CA LEU A 12 -31.67 -0.14 12.18
C LEU A 12 -32.08 -1.50 11.62
N THR A 13 -31.63 -1.77 10.40
CA THR A 13 -31.58 -3.13 9.87
C THR A 13 -30.32 -3.80 10.40
N SER A 14 -30.46 -4.72 11.36
CA SER A 14 -29.37 -5.56 11.83
C SER A 14 -29.04 -6.62 10.78
N ILE A 15 -27.79 -6.67 10.34
CA ILE A 15 -27.29 -7.65 9.38
C ILE A 15 -26.18 -8.43 10.08
N GLY A 16 -26.39 -9.72 10.30
CA GLY A 16 -25.48 -10.56 11.06
C GLY A 16 -25.66 -12.04 10.75
N VAL A 17 -24.84 -12.88 11.38
CA VAL A 17 -24.92 -14.34 11.27
C VAL A 17 -25.63 -14.85 12.52
N ASP A 18 -26.78 -15.52 12.36
CA ASP A 18 -27.60 -16.01 13.47
C ASP A 18 -26.96 -17.20 14.22
N GLU A 19 -26.01 -17.91 13.59
CA GLU A 19 -25.29 -19.01 14.20
C GLU A 19 -23.86 -18.64 14.59
N GLY A 20 -23.51 -18.90 15.85
CA GLY A 20 -22.15 -18.71 16.36
C GLY A 20 -21.20 -19.78 15.80
N PHE A 21 -20.32 -19.40 14.89
CA PHE A 21 -19.28 -20.28 14.36
C PHE A 21 -17.95 -20.02 15.09
N SER A 22 -17.34 -21.06 15.68
CA SER A 22 -15.98 -20.96 16.21
C SER A 22 -14.99 -21.67 15.28
N ALA A 23 -14.34 -20.90 14.42
CA ALA A 23 -13.19 -21.35 13.65
C ALA A 23 -12.01 -20.41 13.93
N TYR A 24 -10.85 -20.98 14.27
CA TYR A 24 -9.66 -20.22 14.60
C TYR A 24 -8.88 -19.93 13.30
N GLU A 25 -9.08 -18.74 12.72
CA GLU A 25 -8.39 -18.28 11.50
C GLU A 25 -7.31 -17.26 11.91
N ASN A 26 -6.04 -17.69 11.94
CA ASN A 26 -4.91 -16.88 12.40
C ASN A 26 -4.15 -16.15 11.28
N THR A 27 -4.43 -16.45 10.02
CA THR A 27 -3.66 -15.93 8.87
C THR A 27 -4.15 -14.56 8.41
N GLN A 28 -5.38 -14.16 8.76
CA GLN A 28 -6.07 -12.96 8.29
C GLN A 28 -6.31 -12.95 6.76
N PHE A 29 -6.05 -14.06 6.06
CA PHE A 29 -6.14 -14.14 4.60
C PHE A 29 -7.58 -14.02 4.09
N THR A 30 -8.56 -14.48 4.87
CA THR A 30 -9.99 -14.44 4.52
C THR A 30 -10.68 -13.13 4.91
N ARG A 31 -9.98 -12.22 5.60
CA ARG A 31 -10.55 -10.99 6.14
C ARG A 31 -11.20 -10.11 5.06
N SER A 32 -10.56 -9.99 3.90
CA SER A 32 -11.08 -9.22 2.77
C SER A 32 -12.38 -9.81 2.22
N PHE A 33 -12.42 -11.14 2.08
CA PHE A 33 -13.62 -11.86 1.68
C PHE A 33 -14.76 -11.61 2.66
N MET A 34 -14.50 -11.70 3.97
CA MET A 34 -15.48 -11.40 5.01
C MET A 34 -16.00 -9.96 4.90
N TYR A 35 -15.14 -8.96 4.68
CA TYR A 35 -15.57 -7.57 4.53
C TYR A 35 -16.44 -7.36 3.30
N PHE A 36 -16.10 -7.95 2.16
CA PHE A 36 -16.92 -7.85 0.97
C PHE A 36 -18.23 -8.61 1.08
N ALA A 37 -18.27 -9.75 1.76
CA ALA A 37 -19.52 -10.45 2.05
C ALA A 37 -20.47 -9.59 2.91
N PHE A 38 -19.95 -8.91 3.93
CA PHE A 38 -20.75 -7.95 4.69
C PHE A 38 -21.17 -6.73 3.85
N ALA A 39 -20.28 -6.20 3.01
CA ALA A 39 -20.63 -5.11 2.10
C ALA A 39 -21.78 -5.50 1.15
N ALA A 40 -21.76 -6.71 0.59
CA ALA A 40 -22.85 -7.24 -0.23
C ALA A 40 -24.14 -7.41 0.57
N ALA A 41 -24.08 -7.94 1.80
CA ALA A 41 -25.27 -8.06 2.64
C ALA A 41 -25.90 -6.68 2.95
N VAL A 42 -25.07 -5.67 3.23
CA VAL A 42 -25.52 -4.27 3.41
C VAL A 42 -26.10 -3.69 2.12
N ALA A 43 -25.44 -3.92 0.99
CA ALA A 43 -25.89 -3.48 -0.32
C ALA A 43 -27.28 -4.06 -0.66
N VAL A 44 -27.48 -5.35 -0.36
CA VAL A 44 -28.79 -6.01 -0.48
C VAL A 44 -29.83 -5.31 0.38
N ALA A 45 -29.55 -5.14 1.67
CA ALA A 45 -30.49 -4.60 2.63
C ALA A 45 -30.88 -3.13 2.38
N LEU A 46 -29.98 -2.35 1.78
CA LEU A 46 -30.19 -0.93 1.48
C LEU A 46 -30.65 -0.67 0.04
N ASP A 47 -30.88 -1.72 -0.75
CA ASP A 47 -31.27 -1.61 -2.16
C ASP A 47 -30.28 -0.77 -3.00
N VAL A 48 -28.98 -0.96 -2.74
CA VAL A 48 -27.88 -0.38 -3.52
C VAL A 48 -27.02 -1.49 -4.12
N ASP A 49 -26.42 -1.22 -5.28
CA ASP A 49 -25.68 -2.23 -6.05
C ASP A 49 -24.17 -1.96 -6.10
N ASP A 50 -23.74 -0.71 -5.86
CA ASP A 50 -22.33 -0.32 -5.90
C ASP A 50 -21.57 -0.62 -4.59
N ILE A 51 -20.48 -1.37 -4.68
CA ILE A 51 -19.51 -1.56 -3.60
C ILE A 51 -18.15 -1.03 -4.04
N TYR A 52 -17.72 0.10 -3.49
CA TYR A 52 -16.41 0.68 -3.81
C TYR A 52 -15.31 0.22 -2.87
N VAL A 53 -14.17 -0.19 -3.44
CA VAL A 53 -12.92 -0.43 -2.72
C VAL A 53 -11.80 0.47 -3.26
N PRO A 54 -11.61 1.67 -2.68
CA PRO A 54 -10.72 2.69 -3.24
C PRO A 54 -9.24 2.46 -2.87
N GLU A 55 -8.64 1.36 -3.32
CA GLU A 55 -7.20 1.10 -3.17
C GLU A 55 -6.44 1.47 -4.45
N ASN A 56 -5.26 2.08 -4.29
CA ASN A 56 -4.44 2.44 -5.45
C ASN A 56 -3.93 1.19 -6.21
N GLY A 57 -3.65 1.37 -7.49
CA GLY A 57 -3.27 0.30 -8.41
C GLY A 57 -1.97 -0.41 -8.03
N ILE A 58 -1.04 0.30 -7.39
CA ILE A 58 0.22 -0.26 -6.91
C ILE A 58 -0.05 -1.24 -5.78
N LEU A 59 -0.67 -0.81 -4.67
CA LEU A 59 -1.00 -1.71 -3.56
C LEU A 59 -1.95 -2.85 -3.95
N SER A 60 -2.84 -2.60 -4.91
CA SER A 60 -3.75 -3.64 -5.42
C SER A 60 -3.01 -4.79 -6.13
N ARG A 61 -1.79 -4.55 -6.63
CA ARG A 61 -0.99 -5.53 -7.40
C ARG A 61 0.34 -5.90 -6.76
N PHE A 62 0.83 -5.11 -5.81
CA PHE A 62 2.19 -5.10 -5.23
C PHE A 62 2.80 -6.48 -4.92
N SER A 63 1.99 -7.48 -4.64
CA SER A 63 2.41 -8.86 -4.44
C SER A 63 2.97 -9.60 -5.68
N SER A 64 2.95 -9.00 -6.88
CA SER A 64 3.33 -9.69 -8.12
C SER A 64 4.83 -9.72 -8.39
N LEU A 65 5.61 -8.76 -7.85
CA LEU A 65 6.99 -8.55 -8.29
C LEU A 65 8.06 -9.05 -7.31
N GLU A 66 7.72 -9.36 -6.06
CA GLU A 66 8.72 -9.73 -5.05
C GLU A 66 8.27 -10.86 -4.13
N SER A 67 9.15 -11.85 -3.98
CA SER A 67 9.07 -12.88 -2.94
C SER A 67 9.53 -12.28 -1.61
N GLY A 68 8.66 -12.25 -0.61
CA GLY A 68 9.10 -11.91 0.75
C GLY A 68 8.07 -11.27 1.66
N TRP A 69 6.95 -10.80 1.13
CA TRP A 69 5.97 -10.07 1.93
C TRP A 69 4.58 -10.71 1.88
N THR A 70 4.07 -11.06 3.06
CA THR A 70 2.70 -11.53 3.31
C THR A 70 1.68 -10.39 3.19
N THR A 71 1.75 -9.61 2.12
CA THR A 71 0.65 -8.71 1.78
C THR A 71 -0.49 -9.58 1.30
N THR A 72 -1.59 -9.57 2.04
CA THR A 72 -2.82 -10.20 1.59
C THR A 72 -3.21 -9.54 0.27
N ARG A 73 -3.43 -10.33 -0.78
CA ARG A 73 -3.96 -9.90 -2.09
C ARG A 73 -5.42 -9.42 -1.97
N THR A 74 -5.67 -8.55 -0.99
CA THR A 74 -6.97 -8.20 -0.41
C THR A 74 -7.93 -7.64 -1.43
N VAL A 75 -7.40 -6.94 -2.43
CA VAL A 75 -8.16 -6.23 -3.46
C VAL A 75 -7.57 -6.47 -4.84
N HIS A 76 -6.82 -7.57 -5.00
CA HIS A 76 -6.22 -7.91 -6.28
C HIS A 76 -7.31 -8.08 -7.35
N PRO A 77 -7.10 -7.61 -8.60
CA PRO A 77 -8.13 -7.67 -9.64
C PRO A 77 -8.73 -9.06 -9.86
N LEU A 78 -7.90 -10.11 -9.83
CA LEU A 78 -8.38 -11.49 -9.95
C LEU A 78 -9.25 -11.91 -8.76
N PHE A 79 -8.93 -11.45 -7.54
CA PHE A 79 -9.72 -11.75 -6.36
C PHE A 79 -11.09 -11.06 -6.44
N VAL A 80 -11.11 -9.75 -6.72
CA VAL A 80 -12.34 -8.96 -6.89
C VAL A 80 -13.22 -9.54 -8.01
N LYS A 81 -12.63 -9.86 -9.17
CA LYS A 81 -13.35 -10.49 -10.28
C LYS A 81 -13.96 -11.85 -9.91
N SER A 82 -13.24 -12.64 -9.12
CA SER A 82 -13.74 -13.94 -8.67
C SER A 82 -14.91 -13.79 -7.70
N LEU A 83 -14.86 -12.76 -6.85
CA LEU A 83 -15.93 -12.49 -5.90
C LEU A 83 -17.18 -11.88 -6.58
N ASN A 84 -17.02 -10.99 -7.56
CA ASN A 84 -18.15 -10.48 -8.35
C ASN A 84 -18.91 -11.62 -9.06
N ARG A 85 -18.21 -12.63 -9.59
CA ARG A 85 -18.88 -13.82 -10.17
C ARG A 85 -19.73 -14.58 -9.16
N VAL A 86 -19.27 -14.67 -7.91
CA VAL A 86 -20.07 -15.28 -6.83
C VAL A 86 -21.31 -14.43 -6.55
N PHE A 87 -21.19 -13.10 -6.57
CA PHE A 87 -22.33 -12.21 -6.36
C PHE A 87 -23.35 -12.29 -7.51
N GLU A 88 -22.89 -12.36 -8.76
CA GLU A 88 -23.75 -12.59 -9.93
C GLU A 88 -24.59 -13.87 -9.80
N GLU A 89 -24.01 -14.96 -9.28
CA GLU A 89 -24.73 -16.22 -9.06
C GLU A 89 -25.69 -16.17 -7.86
N LEU A 90 -25.32 -15.48 -6.78
CA LEU A 90 -26.12 -15.39 -5.56
C LEU A 90 -27.29 -14.40 -5.67
N PHE A 91 -27.12 -13.35 -6.47
CA PHE A 91 -28.09 -12.26 -6.61
C PHE A 91 -28.48 -12.06 -8.08
N PRO A 92 -29.09 -13.06 -8.75
CA PRO A 92 -29.34 -13.04 -10.20
C PRO A 92 -30.27 -11.90 -10.66
N ASP A 93 -31.06 -11.33 -9.75
CA ASP A 93 -31.98 -10.22 -10.02
C ASP A 93 -31.38 -8.85 -9.66
N ARG A 94 -30.09 -8.77 -9.29
CA ARG A 94 -29.39 -7.55 -8.87
C ARG A 94 -28.02 -7.43 -9.51
N ASN A 95 -27.48 -6.20 -9.58
CA ASN A 95 -26.16 -5.95 -10.13
C ASN A 95 -25.13 -5.59 -9.04
N ILE A 96 -25.03 -6.40 -7.99
CA ILE A 96 -24.11 -6.12 -6.88
C ILE A 96 -22.66 -6.32 -7.34
N GLU A 97 -21.91 -5.23 -7.43
CA GLU A 97 -20.56 -5.24 -7.99
C GLU A 97 -19.55 -4.54 -7.08
N ILE A 98 -18.41 -5.20 -6.85
CA ILE A 98 -17.24 -4.58 -6.25
C ILE A 98 -16.41 -3.90 -7.34
N THR A 99 -16.20 -2.59 -7.21
CA THR A 99 -15.39 -1.79 -8.11
C THR A 99 -14.26 -1.09 -7.37
N ASN A 100 -13.04 -1.14 -7.92
CA ASN A 100 -11.93 -0.32 -7.47
C ASN A 100 -11.71 0.86 -8.44
N PRO A 101 -12.14 2.08 -8.10
CA PRO A 101 -12.00 3.24 -8.99
C PRO A 101 -10.55 3.69 -9.19
N PHE A 102 -9.63 3.27 -8.32
CA PHE A 102 -8.23 3.69 -8.32
C PHE A 102 -7.28 2.60 -8.83
N LEU A 103 -7.83 1.60 -9.51
CA LEU A 103 -7.05 0.45 -9.98
C LEU A 103 -5.94 0.83 -10.98
N GLY A 104 -6.14 1.89 -11.77
CA GLY A 104 -5.14 2.44 -12.71
C GLY A 104 -4.35 3.63 -12.15
N TYR A 105 -4.44 3.91 -10.85
CA TYR A 105 -3.89 5.13 -10.24
C TYR A 105 -2.70 4.79 -9.34
N THR A 106 -1.63 5.58 -9.42
CA THR A 106 -0.61 5.59 -8.36
C THR A 106 -1.15 6.28 -7.11
N LYS A 107 -0.44 6.19 -5.97
CA LYS A 107 -0.84 6.95 -4.78
C LYS A 107 -0.83 8.45 -5.03
N LYS A 108 0.11 8.95 -5.82
CA LYS A 108 0.17 10.35 -6.27
C LYS A 108 -1.09 10.73 -7.05
N ASP A 109 -1.52 9.88 -7.98
CA ASP A 109 -2.73 10.14 -8.78
C ASP A 109 -3.99 10.21 -7.89
N VAL A 110 -4.11 9.31 -6.90
CA VAL A 110 -5.20 9.35 -5.90
C VAL A 110 -5.16 10.65 -5.10
N VAL A 111 -3.99 11.03 -4.57
CA VAL A 111 -3.82 12.28 -3.79
C VAL A 111 -4.18 13.51 -4.64
N ASN A 112 -3.82 13.51 -5.92
CA ASN A 112 -4.12 14.60 -6.85
C ASN A 112 -5.60 14.73 -7.20
N SER A 113 -6.40 13.66 -7.02
CA SER A 113 -7.86 13.72 -7.19
C SER A 113 -8.56 14.44 -6.01
N ILE A 114 -7.88 14.53 -4.86
CA ILE A 114 -8.41 15.22 -3.67
C ILE A 114 -8.06 16.71 -3.77
N SER A 115 -9.08 17.56 -3.70
CA SER A 115 -8.89 19.02 -3.86
C SER A 115 -8.37 19.71 -2.61
N ASN A 116 -8.80 19.27 -1.42
CA ASN A 116 -8.42 19.89 -0.15
C ASN A 116 -7.25 19.13 0.49
N LYS A 117 -6.12 19.83 0.70
CA LYS A 117 -4.91 19.32 1.37
C LYS A 117 -5.20 18.79 2.78
N GLU A 118 -6.04 19.48 3.54
CA GLU A 118 -6.40 19.08 4.92
C GLU A 118 -7.05 17.70 4.97
N ASN A 119 -7.93 17.40 4.01
CA ASN A 119 -8.57 16.09 3.93
C ASN A 119 -7.55 14.97 3.71
N ILE A 120 -6.44 15.25 3.01
CA ILE A 120 -5.37 14.28 2.79
C ILE A 120 -4.62 14.03 4.10
N LEU A 121 -4.27 15.10 4.82
CA LEU A 121 -3.52 15.05 6.07
C LEU A 121 -4.31 14.41 7.22
N PHE A 122 -5.64 14.55 7.23
CA PHE A 122 -6.52 13.94 8.22
C PHE A 122 -6.70 12.41 8.07
N THR A 123 -6.14 11.80 7.02
CA THR A 123 -6.23 10.34 6.82
C THR A 123 -5.09 9.57 7.49
N ARG A 124 -5.40 8.33 7.90
CA ARG A 124 -4.42 7.38 8.45
C ARG A 124 -4.27 6.19 7.49
N THR A 125 -3.05 5.93 7.02
CA THR A 125 -2.75 4.82 6.09
C THR A 125 -2.10 3.63 6.80
N CYS A 126 -1.45 3.85 7.94
CA CYS A 126 -0.75 2.79 8.65
C CYS A 126 -1.72 1.71 9.19
N PRO A 127 -1.46 0.41 8.93
CA PRO A 127 -2.30 -0.70 9.39
C PRO A 127 -2.01 -1.15 10.83
N HIS A 128 -1.08 -0.49 11.53
CA HIS A 128 -0.63 -0.87 12.89
C HIS A 128 -1.14 0.11 13.97
N PRO A 129 -2.47 0.34 14.12
CA PRO A 129 -2.98 1.41 14.99
C PRO A 129 -2.64 1.23 16.47
N ARG A 130 -2.31 0.01 16.91
CA ARG A 130 -1.91 -0.30 18.29
C ARG A 130 -0.45 0.04 18.59
N GLU A 131 0.39 0.09 17.56
CA GLU A 131 1.83 0.36 17.66
C GLU A 131 2.16 1.81 17.35
N LEU A 132 1.20 2.54 16.77
CA LEU A 132 1.32 3.96 16.47
C LEU A 132 1.25 4.82 17.72
N SER A 133 1.97 5.94 17.66
CA SER A 133 1.72 7.00 18.61
C SER A 133 0.28 7.51 18.46
N GLN A 134 -0.36 7.83 19.59
CA GLN A 134 -1.64 8.54 19.59
C GLN A 134 -1.43 10.06 19.39
N LYS A 135 -0.23 10.47 18.94
CA LYS A 135 0.07 11.87 18.69
C LYS A 135 -0.81 12.39 17.56
N LYS A 136 -1.13 13.66 17.71
CA LYS A 136 -1.79 14.50 16.72
C LYS A 136 -1.07 15.83 16.71
N ASP A 137 -1.12 16.52 15.57
CA ASP A 137 -0.69 17.92 15.52
C ASP A 137 -1.72 18.82 16.23
N ASP A 138 -1.47 20.13 16.23
CA ASP A 138 -2.30 21.10 16.93
C ASP A 138 -3.75 21.19 16.40
N VAL A 139 -3.99 20.73 15.17
CA VAL A 139 -5.32 20.71 14.53
C VAL A 139 -5.95 19.31 14.52
N GLY A 140 -5.27 18.32 15.09
CA GLY A 140 -5.83 16.99 15.34
C GLY A 140 -5.51 15.94 14.27
N HIS A 141 -4.63 16.22 13.31
CA HIS A 141 -4.24 15.26 12.27
C HIS A 141 -3.45 14.08 12.86
N PRO A 142 -3.73 12.84 12.43
CA PRO A 142 -3.06 11.66 12.96
C PRO A 142 -1.66 11.46 12.38
N TYR A 143 -0.72 11.04 13.23
CA TYR A 143 0.58 10.58 12.77
C TYR A 143 0.52 9.16 12.18
N ASN A 144 1.39 8.90 11.19
CA ASN A 144 1.63 7.60 10.56
C ASN A 144 3.03 7.09 10.94
N CYS A 145 3.30 5.78 10.93
CA CYS A 145 4.61 5.29 11.42
C CYS A 145 5.80 5.78 10.57
N GLY A 146 5.59 5.92 9.25
CA GLY A 146 6.65 6.28 8.30
C GLY A 146 7.57 5.13 7.89
N GLU A 147 7.30 3.91 8.37
CA GLU A 147 8.20 2.75 8.22
C GLU A 147 7.59 1.61 7.40
N CYS A 148 6.29 1.36 7.51
CA CYS A 148 5.64 0.25 6.80
C CYS A 148 5.37 0.55 5.32
N ILE A 149 5.20 -0.49 4.50
CA ILE A 149 4.96 -0.38 3.05
C ILE A 149 3.82 0.59 2.70
N PRO A 150 2.62 0.53 3.31
CA PRO A 150 1.58 1.53 3.04
C PRO A 150 2.00 2.96 3.37
N CYS A 151 2.81 3.17 4.41
CA CYS A 151 3.34 4.48 4.75
C CYS A 151 4.40 4.96 3.74
N LEU A 152 5.28 4.09 3.26
CA LEU A 152 6.25 4.43 2.20
C LEU A 152 5.52 4.86 0.92
N ILE A 153 4.52 4.10 0.48
CA ILE A 153 3.70 4.43 -0.70
C ILE A 153 2.92 5.73 -0.48
N ARG A 154 2.43 5.98 0.75
CA ARG A 154 1.84 7.28 1.12
C ARG A 154 2.85 8.40 0.94
N ILE A 155 4.06 8.28 1.50
CA ILE A 155 5.11 9.31 1.39
C ILE A 155 5.41 9.62 -0.07
N ILE A 156 5.63 8.59 -0.90
CA ILE A 156 5.87 8.73 -2.34
C ILE A 156 4.74 9.52 -3.00
N GLY A 157 3.49 9.17 -2.71
CA GLY A 157 2.31 9.84 -3.25
C GLY A 157 2.17 11.30 -2.80
N LEU A 158 2.46 11.61 -1.54
CA LEU A 158 2.36 12.96 -0.98
C LEU A 158 3.44 13.89 -1.55
N VAL A 159 4.70 13.44 -1.56
CA VAL A 159 5.85 14.21 -2.05
C VAL A 159 5.71 14.54 -3.53
N ASN A 160 5.22 13.60 -4.35
CA ASN A 160 5.04 13.82 -5.78
C ASN A 160 3.72 14.53 -6.14
N SER A 161 2.87 14.85 -5.17
CA SER A 161 1.56 15.43 -5.43
C SER A 161 1.64 16.91 -5.84
N LYS A 162 0.60 17.40 -6.51
CA LYS A 162 0.44 18.82 -6.87
C LYS A 162 0.30 19.75 -5.64
N HIS A 163 0.08 19.16 -4.46
CA HIS A 163 -0.12 19.88 -3.20
C HIS A 163 1.20 20.30 -2.52
N GLN A 164 2.35 19.95 -3.11
CA GLN A 164 3.69 20.39 -2.67
C GLN A 164 3.93 20.17 -1.17
N ILE A 165 3.59 18.97 -0.69
CA ILE A 165 3.66 18.61 0.73
C ILE A 165 5.13 18.52 1.15
N GLN A 166 5.51 19.33 2.14
CA GLN A 166 6.87 19.41 2.66
C GLN A 166 7.17 18.27 3.66
N PRO A 167 8.45 17.96 3.96
CA PRO A 167 8.80 16.82 4.80
C PRO A 167 8.23 16.84 6.22
N ASP A 168 8.08 18.04 6.79
CA ASP A 168 7.51 18.29 8.12
C ASP A 168 5.98 18.12 8.14
N GLU A 169 5.32 18.32 7.00
CA GLU A 169 3.87 18.14 6.82
C GLU A 169 3.45 16.68 6.60
N LEU A 170 4.40 15.74 6.50
CA LEU A 170 4.10 14.32 6.26
C LEU A 170 3.48 13.61 7.48
N LEU A 171 3.52 14.23 8.66
CA LEU A 171 2.95 13.72 9.91
C LEU A 171 3.40 12.27 10.21
N LEU A 172 4.71 12.08 10.28
CA LEU A 172 5.35 10.78 10.51
C LEU A 172 5.90 10.67 11.93
N ASP A 173 5.65 9.55 12.61
CA ASP A 173 6.30 9.21 13.88
C ASP A 173 7.82 9.09 13.66
N ASN A 174 8.21 8.36 12.61
CA ASN A 174 9.59 8.20 12.17
C ASN A 174 9.73 8.65 10.71
N ASN A 175 10.53 9.68 10.47
CA ASN A 175 10.93 10.07 9.11
C ASN A 175 12.40 9.66 8.90
N HIS A 176 12.61 8.37 8.60
CA HIS A 176 13.95 7.83 8.40
C HIS A 176 14.64 8.41 7.18
N PHE A 177 13.90 8.75 6.11
CA PHE A 177 14.48 9.41 4.94
C PHE A 177 15.29 10.66 5.31
N LEU A 178 14.80 11.48 6.26
CA LEU A 178 15.53 12.66 6.72
C LEU A 178 16.45 12.40 7.91
N LYS A 179 16.02 11.58 8.88
CA LYS A 179 16.66 11.53 10.21
C LYS A 179 17.66 10.38 10.36
N PHE A 180 17.59 9.36 9.51
CA PHE A 180 18.46 8.20 9.61
C PHE A 180 19.81 8.47 8.93
N ASN A 181 20.90 8.05 9.58
CA ASN A 181 22.23 8.08 8.99
C ASN A 181 22.48 6.76 8.25
N PHE A 182 22.33 6.78 6.93
CA PHE A 182 22.45 5.59 6.09
C PHE A 182 23.90 5.08 5.98
N SER A 183 24.92 5.88 6.33
CA SER A 183 26.32 5.39 6.39
C SER A 183 26.56 4.32 7.46
N THR A 184 25.58 4.10 8.36
CA THR A 184 25.67 3.08 9.42
C THR A 184 25.20 1.69 8.99
N VAL A 185 24.68 1.56 7.76
CA VAL A 185 24.20 0.31 7.19
C VAL A 185 24.76 0.17 5.78
N SER A 186 25.00 -1.07 5.34
CA SER A 186 25.25 -1.37 3.93
C SER A 186 24.03 -2.05 3.32
N ALA A 187 23.84 -1.84 2.02
CA ALA A 187 22.80 -2.51 1.23
C ALA A 187 22.84 -4.03 1.40
N GLU A 188 24.05 -4.60 1.38
CA GLU A 188 24.32 -6.04 1.52
C GLU A 188 23.88 -6.60 2.89
N THR A 189 24.09 -5.85 3.97
CA THR A 189 23.81 -6.34 5.34
C THR A 189 22.30 -6.43 5.63
N VAL A 190 21.48 -5.60 4.97
CA VAL A 190 20.02 -5.57 5.20
C VAL A 190 19.33 -6.79 4.59
N ALA A 191 19.80 -7.26 3.42
CA ALA A 191 19.22 -8.37 2.67
C ALA A 191 19.26 -9.71 3.42
N HIS A 192 20.22 -9.88 4.34
CA HIS A 192 20.45 -11.15 5.06
C HIS A 192 19.81 -11.22 6.46
N SER A 193 19.07 -10.20 6.89
CA SER A 193 18.47 -10.15 8.24
C SER A 193 17.17 -10.97 8.35
N GLU A 194 17.20 -12.23 7.94
CA GLU A 194 16.11 -13.17 8.18
C GLU A 194 16.23 -13.77 9.59
N GLN A 195 15.09 -13.92 10.30
CA GLN A 195 14.87 -14.78 11.48
C GLN A 195 14.87 -14.13 12.89
N GLY A 196 14.71 -12.81 13.00
CA GLY A 196 14.36 -12.13 14.26
C GLY A 196 13.06 -11.33 14.19
N ARG A 197 12.51 -10.95 15.35
CA ARG A 197 11.42 -9.96 15.45
C ARG A 197 11.92 -8.68 14.76
N GLN A 198 11.48 -8.43 13.53
CA GLN A 198 12.00 -7.33 12.71
C GLN A 198 11.81 -6.01 13.45
N SER A 199 12.89 -5.23 13.56
CA SER A 199 12.81 -3.86 14.06
C SER A 199 12.05 -2.98 13.07
N SER A 200 11.47 -1.88 13.53
CA SER A 200 10.77 -0.93 12.67
C SER A 200 11.68 -0.35 11.57
N LEU A 201 12.96 -0.15 11.88
CA LEU A 201 13.99 0.27 10.93
C LEU A 201 14.28 -0.79 9.85
N SER A 202 14.39 -2.08 10.21
CA SER A 202 14.60 -3.14 9.21
C SER A 202 13.42 -3.28 8.25
N VAL A 203 12.19 -3.07 8.73
CA VAL A 203 10.99 -3.05 7.87
C VAL A 203 11.06 -1.88 6.88
N PHE A 204 11.46 -0.69 7.36
CA PHE A 204 11.65 0.48 6.52
C PHE A 204 12.73 0.25 5.45
N LEU A 205 13.91 -0.23 5.82
CA LEU A 205 15.03 -0.42 4.89
C LEU A 205 14.71 -1.49 3.84
N LEU A 206 14.11 -2.62 4.23
CA LEU A 206 13.70 -3.65 3.29
C LEU A 206 12.62 -3.11 2.34
N GLY A 207 11.64 -2.35 2.86
CA GLY A 207 10.65 -1.68 2.02
C GLY A 207 11.25 -0.66 1.06
N LEU A 208 12.21 0.15 1.50
CA LEU A 208 12.91 1.10 0.63
C LEU A 208 13.66 0.38 -0.50
N ASN A 209 14.44 -0.65 -0.16
CA ASN A 209 15.21 -1.44 -1.11
C ASN A 209 14.30 -2.11 -2.14
N THR A 210 13.23 -2.77 -1.71
CA THR A 210 12.17 -3.31 -2.57
C THR A 210 11.68 -2.27 -3.60
N HIS A 211 11.32 -1.07 -3.15
CA HIS A 211 10.79 -0.06 -4.07
C HIS A 211 11.87 0.49 -5.02
N LEU A 212 13.12 0.59 -4.57
CA LEU A 212 14.26 0.99 -5.40
C LEU A 212 14.57 -0.07 -6.47
N SER A 213 14.69 -1.34 -6.09
CA SER A 213 14.88 -2.47 -7.00
C SER A 213 13.76 -2.54 -8.04
N PHE A 214 12.51 -2.45 -7.59
CA PHE A 214 11.35 -2.36 -8.48
C PHE A 214 11.48 -1.20 -9.47
N ALA A 215 11.71 0.02 -8.96
CA ALA A 215 11.75 1.22 -9.80
C ALA A 215 12.90 1.15 -10.80
N TYR A 216 14.05 0.64 -10.37
CA TYR A 216 15.23 0.45 -11.20
C TYR A 216 14.94 -0.50 -12.36
N ARG A 217 14.46 -1.71 -12.06
CA ARG A 217 14.12 -2.73 -13.07
C ARG A 217 13.12 -2.22 -14.09
N ILE A 218 12.07 -1.52 -13.65
CA ILE A 218 11.08 -0.93 -14.56
C ILE A 218 11.70 0.14 -15.48
N GLN A 219 12.71 0.88 -15.04
CA GLN A 219 13.36 1.92 -15.85
C GLN A 219 14.49 1.42 -16.75
N THR A 220 15.15 0.32 -16.41
CA THR A 220 16.35 -0.15 -17.13
C THR A 220 16.13 -1.39 -17.98
N SER A 221 15.14 -2.23 -17.64
CA SER A 221 14.83 -3.44 -18.40
C SER A 221 13.89 -3.18 -19.56
N THR A 222 13.98 -4.00 -20.59
CA THR A 222 12.96 -4.03 -21.65
C THR A 222 11.66 -4.65 -21.13
N GLN A 223 10.52 -4.24 -21.69
CA GLN A 223 9.23 -4.86 -21.36
C GLN A 223 9.25 -6.38 -21.56
N LYS A 224 9.98 -6.88 -22.55
CA LYS A 224 10.14 -8.32 -22.82
C LYS A 224 10.79 -9.06 -21.64
N GLU A 225 11.84 -8.48 -21.06
CA GLU A 225 12.53 -9.06 -19.89
C GLU A 225 11.62 -9.05 -18.66
N LEU A 226 10.91 -7.95 -18.43
CA LEU A 226 10.01 -7.79 -17.30
C LEU A 226 8.80 -8.75 -17.36
N VAL A 227 8.23 -8.94 -18.55
CA VAL A 227 7.10 -9.85 -18.77
C VAL A 227 7.44 -11.31 -18.47
N SER A 228 8.69 -11.72 -18.67
CA SER A 228 9.11 -13.12 -18.45
C SER A 228 8.93 -13.56 -17.00
N SER A 229 9.13 -12.64 -16.06
CA SER A 229 8.90 -12.85 -14.62
C SER A 229 7.51 -12.38 -14.19
N ASN A 230 6.92 -11.40 -14.89
CA ASN A 230 5.68 -10.74 -14.50
C ASN A 230 4.73 -10.56 -15.70
N PRO A 231 3.95 -11.60 -16.06
CA PRO A 231 3.14 -11.60 -17.28
C PRO A 231 2.08 -10.49 -17.36
N GLU A 232 1.64 -9.94 -16.23
CA GLU A 232 0.67 -8.82 -16.21
C GLU A 232 1.21 -7.55 -16.88
N LEU A 233 2.54 -7.41 -17.01
CA LEU A 233 3.19 -6.27 -17.67
C LEU A 233 3.06 -6.30 -19.20
N LEU A 234 2.42 -7.34 -19.75
CA LEU A 234 1.95 -7.33 -21.14
C LEU A 234 0.83 -6.32 -21.35
N ASP A 235 0.05 -6.02 -20.31
CA ASP A 235 -1.00 -5.02 -20.37
C ASP A 235 -0.36 -3.62 -20.36
N PRO A 236 -0.58 -2.80 -21.41
CA PRO A 236 0.04 -1.48 -21.52
C PRO A 236 -0.38 -0.53 -20.39
N ASP A 237 -1.61 -0.64 -19.87
CA ASP A 237 -2.09 0.25 -18.81
C ASP A 237 -1.43 -0.10 -17.47
N ILE A 238 -1.16 -1.39 -17.23
CA ILE A 238 -0.43 -1.85 -16.04
C ILE A 238 1.04 -1.45 -16.13
N PHE A 239 1.65 -1.62 -17.31
CA PHE A 239 3.03 -1.20 -17.53
C PHE A 239 3.20 0.31 -17.33
N GLU A 240 2.30 1.13 -17.92
CA GLU A 240 2.34 2.58 -17.75
C GLU A 240 2.15 3.00 -16.28
N LEU A 241 1.25 2.33 -15.54
CA LEU A 241 1.09 2.55 -14.11
C LEU A 241 2.40 2.35 -13.34
N TYR A 242 3.14 1.28 -13.66
CA TYR A 242 4.41 0.96 -13.01
C TYR A 242 5.53 1.92 -13.43
N GLU A 243 5.56 2.35 -14.69
CA GLU A 243 6.49 3.39 -15.16
C GLU A 243 6.24 4.75 -14.49
N ARG A 244 4.98 5.11 -14.23
CA ARG A 244 4.66 6.34 -13.47
C ARG A 244 5.14 6.20 -12.03
N PHE A 245 4.89 5.06 -11.39
CA PHE A 245 5.27 4.83 -10.01
C PHE A 245 6.79 4.73 -9.81
N SER A 246 7.54 4.10 -10.72
CA SER A 246 9.01 4.02 -10.66
C SER A 246 9.65 5.42 -10.65
N LYS A 247 9.15 6.33 -11.51
CA LYS A 247 9.59 7.73 -11.55
C LYS A 247 9.25 8.47 -10.26
N GLU A 248 8.10 8.19 -9.66
CA GLU A 248 7.71 8.76 -8.36
C GLU A 248 8.63 8.29 -7.22
N VAL A 249 9.06 7.02 -7.23
CA VAL A 249 10.03 6.49 -6.25
C VAL A 249 11.35 7.27 -6.33
N PHE A 250 11.96 7.35 -7.51
CA PHE A 250 13.24 8.06 -7.66
C PHE A 250 13.15 9.53 -7.29
N ARG A 251 12.09 10.23 -7.71
CA ARG A 251 11.86 11.63 -7.31
C ARG A 251 11.72 11.81 -5.81
N THR A 252 11.08 10.86 -5.12
CA THR A 252 10.94 10.88 -3.66
C THR A 252 12.31 10.77 -2.98
N VAL A 253 13.17 9.88 -3.49
CA VAL A 253 14.53 9.74 -2.99
C VAL A 253 15.34 11.00 -3.23
N GLU A 254 15.31 11.55 -4.45
CA GLU A 254 15.99 12.81 -4.78
C GLU A 254 15.54 13.96 -3.87
N PHE A 255 14.24 14.04 -3.61
CA PHE A 255 13.65 15.04 -2.72
C PHE A 255 14.23 14.99 -1.32
N PHE A 256 14.32 13.81 -0.70
CA PHE A 256 14.91 13.69 0.64
C PHE A 256 16.45 13.72 0.63
N ALA A 257 17.09 13.23 -0.43
CA ALA A 257 18.53 13.26 -0.61
C ALA A 257 19.10 14.68 -0.66
N ALA A 258 18.29 15.68 -1.03
CA ALA A 258 18.65 17.08 -0.97
C ALA A 258 19.00 17.55 0.46
N GLU A 259 18.41 16.91 1.48
CA GLU A 259 18.61 17.23 2.90
C GLU A 259 19.34 16.12 3.67
N ASN A 260 19.44 14.91 3.11
CA ASN A 260 20.18 13.77 3.67
C ASN A 260 21.17 13.19 2.67
N GLN A 261 22.42 13.68 2.72
CA GLN A 261 23.48 13.21 1.82
C GLN A 261 23.77 11.70 1.99
N THR A 262 23.63 11.15 3.20
CA THR A 262 23.92 9.73 3.43
C THR A 262 22.91 8.81 2.75
N LEU A 263 21.65 9.25 2.61
CA LEU A 263 20.64 8.56 1.80
C LEU A 263 21.05 8.52 0.32
N LYS A 264 21.56 9.64 -0.21
CA LYS A 264 22.01 9.72 -1.60
C LYS A 264 23.12 8.70 -1.87
N ASP A 265 24.12 8.66 -1.00
CA ASP A 265 25.27 7.76 -1.14
C ASP A 265 24.82 6.30 -1.06
N TYR A 266 23.92 5.98 -0.11
CA TYR A 266 23.33 4.66 0.03
C TYR A 266 22.56 4.21 -1.21
N VAL A 267 21.76 5.09 -1.82
CA VAL A 267 20.99 4.71 -3.03
C VAL A 267 21.91 4.53 -4.24
N ILE A 268 22.94 5.36 -4.39
CA ILE A 268 23.94 5.19 -5.45
C ILE A 268 24.65 3.83 -5.29
N GLU A 269 25.08 3.49 -4.08
CA GLU A 269 25.67 2.18 -3.77
C GLU A 269 24.70 1.05 -4.08
N PHE A 270 23.46 1.11 -3.57
CA PHE A 270 22.43 0.09 -3.76
C PHE A 270 22.13 -0.17 -5.24
N LEU A 271 21.93 0.88 -6.04
CA LEU A 271 21.65 0.73 -7.48
C LEU A 271 22.89 0.27 -8.27
N SER A 272 24.10 0.59 -7.80
CA SER A 272 25.33 0.05 -8.39
C SER A 272 25.48 -1.45 -8.12
N LEU A 273 24.88 -1.98 -7.05
CA LEU A 273 24.82 -3.42 -6.78
C LEU A 273 23.79 -4.13 -7.67
N GLU A 274 22.68 -3.48 -8.03
CA GLU A 274 21.73 -4.02 -9.04
C GLU A 274 22.40 -4.20 -10.43
N ASP A 275 23.39 -3.38 -10.76
CA ASP A 275 24.29 -3.55 -11.93
C ASP A 275 25.58 -4.35 -11.61
N GLY A 276 25.83 -4.69 -10.34
CA GLY A 276 27.11 -5.26 -9.85
C GLY A 276 27.07 -6.76 -9.60
N GLU A 277 25.89 -7.36 -9.49
CA GLU A 277 25.68 -8.81 -9.61
C GLU A 277 25.46 -9.24 -11.08
N LEU A 278 25.89 -8.41 -12.05
CA LEU A 278 25.88 -8.73 -13.48
C LEU A 278 26.84 -9.93 -13.75
N ASP A 279 26.21 -11.12 -13.76
CA ASP A 279 26.68 -12.53 -13.75
C ASP A 279 27.59 -12.98 -12.58
N SER A 280 27.56 -12.26 -11.46
CA SER A 280 28.63 -12.18 -10.46
C SER A 280 29.96 -11.74 -11.11
N LEU A 281 29.95 -10.50 -11.60
CA LEU A 281 31.10 -9.66 -11.95
C LEU A 281 31.93 -10.14 -13.16
N THR A 282 31.48 -9.89 -14.39
CA THR A 282 32.25 -9.37 -15.57
C THR A 282 31.47 -9.46 -16.87
#